data_AF-A0A6J2KJW5-F1
#
_entry.id   AF-A0A6J2KJW5-F1
#
_cell.length_a   1.000
_cell.length_b   1.000
_cell.length_c   1.000
_cell.angle_alpha   90.00
_cell.angle_beta   90.00
_cell.angle_gamma   90.00
#
_symmetry.space_group_name_H-M   'P 1'
#
loop_
_entity.id
_entity.type
_entity.pdbx_description
1 polymer ?
#
loop_
_entity_poly.entity_id
_entity_poly.type
_entity_poly.pdbx_seq_one_letter_code
_entity_poly.pdbx_strand_id
1 'polypeptide(L)'
;VWAMRVSAAGNPLPSARVVSSVLLPEGNHPSPTHNLMFMQFGQFIAHDTSAGVMFASGNNTGISCCTEGGVDQLHPKQQHWACAPITAVPDDPFYGFFGQKCLNFVRTQLAPASDCSVGYAKQMNGATHYPDLSHLYGTFPEKLSLVRGEGGFLKTFNDFGRALPPLTKRRECVNMDGGSPCFES
;
A
#
# COMPACT_ATOMS: atom_id res chain seq x y z
N VAL A 1 3.79 20.58 -8.39
CA VAL A 1 4.12 19.42 -7.54
C VAL A 1 3.25 18.19 -7.87
N TRP A 2 1.96 18.37 -8.16
CA TRP A 2 1.01 17.24 -8.35
C TRP A 2 0.90 16.67 -9.76
N ALA A 3 1.41 17.37 -10.79
CA ALA A 3 1.43 16.84 -12.14
C ALA A 3 2.42 15.67 -12.26
N MET A 4 2.07 14.64 -13.02
CA MET A 4 3.02 13.58 -13.39
C MET A 4 4.11 14.16 -14.30
N ARG A 5 5.31 13.60 -14.20
CA ARG A 5 6.43 14.02 -15.03
C ARG A 5 6.14 13.68 -16.50
N VAL A 6 6.56 14.56 -17.40
CA VAL A 6 6.59 14.30 -18.84
C VAL A 6 7.97 13.82 -19.27
N SER A 7 8.05 13.20 -20.45
CA SER A 7 9.33 12.80 -21.06
C SER A 7 10.21 14.02 -21.40
N ALA A 8 11.48 13.77 -21.72
CA ALA A 8 12.40 14.81 -22.17
C ALA A 8 11.91 15.54 -23.45
N ALA A 9 11.12 14.86 -24.28
CA ALA A 9 10.50 15.42 -25.49
C ALA A 9 9.17 16.14 -25.21
N GLY A 10 8.72 16.22 -23.94
CA GLY A 10 7.46 16.86 -23.55
C GLY A 10 6.21 15.97 -23.68
N ASN A 11 6.33 14.77 -24.25
CA ASN A 11 5.22 13.81 -24.37
C ASN A 11 4.91 13.12 -23.02
N PRO A 12 3.65 12.67 -22.80
CA PRO A 12 3.30 11.84 -21.65
C PRO A 12 4.19 10.59 -21.54
N LEU A 13 4.52 10.20 -20.32
CA LEU A 13 5.21 8.92 -20.08
C LEU A 13 4.25 7.75 -20.34
N PRO A 14 4.77 6.58 -20.76
CA PRO A 14 3.94 5.38 -20.89
C PRO A 14 3.31 5.03 -19.54
N SER A 15 2.09 4.50 -19.59
CA SER A 15 1.43 3.99 -18.38
C SER A 15 2.29 2.92 -17.71
N ALA A 16 2.32 2.92 -16.37
CA ALA A 16 3.01 1.89 -15.59
C ALA A 16 2.52 0.47 -15.94
N ARG A 17 1.23 0.33 -16.31
CA ARG A 17 0.69 -0.97 -16.73
C ARG A 17 1.25 -1.43 -18.08
N VAL A 18 1.40 -0.53 -19.05
CA VAL A 18 2.04 -0.84 -20.34
C VAL A 18 3.50 -1.23 -20.14
N VAL A 19 4.23 -0.50 -19.30
CA VAL A 19 5.62 -0.85 -18.96
C VAL A 19 5.68 -2.24 -18.31
N SER A 20 4.78 -2.53 -17.37
CA SER A 20 4.69 -3.84 -16.72
C SER A 20 4.38 -4.97 -17.69
N SER A 21 3.41 -4.81 -18.59
CA SER A 21 3.03 -5.88 -19.52
C SER A 21 4.10 -6.17 -20.57
N VAL A 22 4.87 -5.16 -20.97
CA VAL A 22 5.91 -5.31 -21.99
C VAL A 22 7.24 -5.78 -21.39
N LEU A 23 7.62 -5.28 -20.21
CA LEU A 23 8.95 -5.54 -19.63
C LEU A 23 8.99 -6.62 -18.55
N LEU A 24 7.85 -6.93 -17.92
CA LEU A 24 7.77 -7.91 -16.82
C LEU A 24 6.82 -9.06 -17.22
N PRO A 25 7.18 -9.88 -18.22
CA PRO A 25 6.36 -11.01 -18.62
C PRO A 25 6.28 -12.04 -17.50
N GLU A 26 5.14 -12.73 -17.41
CA GLU A 26 4.95 -13.81 -16.45
C GLU A 26 5.82 -15.02 -16.82
N GLY A 27 6.44 -15.62 -15.80
CA GLY A 27 7.30 -16.79 -15.98
C GLY A 27 7.59 -17.47 -14.65
N ASN A 28 7.75 -18.79 -14.66
CA ASN A 28 8.11 -19.57 -13.48
C ASN A 28 9.60 -19.90 -13.50
N HIS A 29 10.37 -19.14 -12.72
CA HIS A 29 11.82 -19.29 -12.61
C HIS A 29 12.21 -19.43 -11.13
N PRO A 30 12.08 -20.64 -10.54
CA PRO A 30 12.43 -20.84 -9.14
C PRO A 30 13.93 -20.65 -8.92
N SER A 31 14.30 -20.02 -7.81
CA SER A 31 15.70 -19.81 -7.46
C SER A 31 16.37 -21.14 -7.09
N PRO A 32 17.53 -21.48 -7.66
CA PRO A 32 18.26 -22.71 -7.30
C PRO A 32 18.99 -22.57 -5.95
N THR A 33 19.11 -21.37 -5.41
CA THR A 33 19.95 -21.06 -4.23
C THR A 33 19.20 -20.47 -3.06
N HIS A 34 17.95 -20.01 -3.26
CA HIS A 34 17.17 -19.34 -2.22
C HIS A 34 15.82 -20.03 -2.04
N ASN A 35 15.46 -20.28 -0.79
CA ASN A 35 14.11 -20.69 -0.43
C ASN A 35 13.19 -19.45 -0.26
N LEU A 36 11.89 -19.70 -0.07
CA LEU A 36 10.89 -18.64 0.05
C LEU A 36 11.10 -17.72 1.26
N MET A 37 11.77 -18.21 2.33
CA MET A 37 12.03 -17.40 3.52
C MET A 37 12.91 -16.18 3.21
N PHE A 38 13.77 -16.27 2.20
CA PHE A 38 14.58 -15.13 1.77
C PHE A 38 13.71 -13.92 1.37
N MET A 39 12.69 -14.15 0.54
CA MET A 39 11.75 -13.10 0.14
C MET A 39 10.93 -12.60 1.34
N GLN A 40 10.41 -13.53 2.15
CA GLN A 40 9.59 -13.17 3.30
C GLN A 40 10.34 -12.32 4.34
N PHE A 41 11.60 -12.67 4.60
CA PHE A 41 12.44 -11.91 5.53
C PHE A 41 12.83 -10.54 4.96
N GLY A 42 13.02 -10.43 3.64
CA GLY A 42 13.18 -9.14 2.97
C GLY A 42 11.99 -8.21 3.22
N GLN A 43 10.76 -8.73 3.09
CA GLN A 43 9.54 -7.96 3.41
C GLN A 43 9.46 -7.58 4.90
N PHE A 44 9.84 -8.50 5.79
CA PHE A 44 9.88 -8.26 7.24
C PHE A 44 10.78 -7.07 7.60
N ILE A 45 12.00 -7.03 7.05
CA ILE A 45 12.92 -5.89 7.24
C ILE A 45 12.38 -4.61 6.59
N ALA A 46 11.82 -4.71 5.38
CA ALA A 46 11.29 -3.55 4.67
C ALA A 46 10.16 -2.87 5.46
N HIS A 47 9.26 -3.64 6.07
CA HIS A 47 8.17 -3.12 6.90
C HIS A 47 8.65 -2.52 8.22
N ASP A 48 9.84 -2.90 8.71
CA ASP A 48 10.41 -2.36 9.94
C ASP A 48 10.94 -0.93 9.77
N THR A 49 11.42 -0.63 8.57
CA THR A 49 12.14 0.63 8.28
C THR A 49 11.36 1.56 7.35
N SER A 50 10.33 1.06 6.67
CA SER A 50 9.55 1.84 5.71
C SER A 50 8.07 1.49 5.73
N ALA A 51 7.23 2.52 5.81
CA ALA A 51 5.79 2.40 5.64
C ALA A 51 5.26 3.63 4.89
N GLY A 52 4.61 3.40 3.75
CA GLY A 52 3.98 4.47 2.98
C GLY A 52 2.74 5.00 3.71
N VAL A 53 2.68 6.30 3.96
CA VAL A 53 1.48 6.95 4.51
C VAL A 53 0.59 7.39 3.36
N MET A 54 -0.65 6.93 3.31
CA MET A 54 -1.61 7.24 2.23
C MET A 54 -2.58 8.33 2.65
N PHE A 55 -3.12 9.08 1.68
CA PHE A 55 -4.28 9.94 1.97
C PHE A 55 -5.51 9.06 2.21
N ALA A 56 -6.35 9.49 3.15
CA ALA A 56 -7.67 8.91 3.38
C ALA A 56 -8.74 9.98 3.14
N SER A 57 -9.94 9.55 2.77
CA SER A 57 -11.10 10.43 2.69
C SER A 57 -11.55 10.86 4.10
N GLY A 58 -12.45 11.86 4.20
CA GLY A 58 -12.87 12.46 5.48
C GLY A 58 -13.44 11.48 6.52
N ASN A 59 -13.90 10.31 6.10
CA ASN A 59 -14.36 9.22 6.99
C ASN A 59 -13.28 8.15 7.24
N ASN A 60 -12.01 8.48 7.03
CA ASN A 60 -10.86 7.57 7.11
C ASN A 60 -10.97 6.36 6.17
N THR A 61 -11.73 6.48 5.07
CA THR A 61 -11.88 5.43 4.05
C THR A 61 -10.85 5.61 2.94
N GLY A 62 -10.51 4.51 2.26
CA GLY A 62 -9.68 4.55 1.06
C GLY A 62 -10.24 5.50 -0.01
N ILE A 63 -9.34 6.16 -0.72
CA ILE A 63 -9.68 7.02 -1.86
C ILE A 63 -9.78 6.16 -3.12
N SER A 64 -10.90 6.28 -3.84
CA SER A 64 -11.05 5.73 -5.19
C SER A 64 -10.81 6.83 -6.24
N CYS A 65 -9.99 6.50 -7.22
CA CYS A 65 -9.68 7.29 -8.41
C CYS A 65 -10.32 6.71 -9.68
N CYS A 66 -10.85 5.50 -9.57
CA CYS A 66 -11.54 4.80 -10.65
C CYS A 66 -13.04 4.72 -10.37
N THR A 67 -13.83 4.60 -11.43
CA THR A 67 -15.23 4.20 -11.35
C THR A 67 -15.34 2.76 -10.84
N GLU A 68 -16.56 2.35 -10.48
CA GLU A 68 -16.84 0.98 -10.05
C GLU A 68 -16.34 -0.04 -11.08
N GLY A 69 -15.70 -1.11 -10.60
CA GLY A 69 -15.09 -2.14 -11.46
C GLY A 69 -13.85 -1.67 -12.25
N GLY A 70 -13.37 -0.44 -12.05
CA GLY A 70 -12.22 0.09 -12.79
C GLY A 70 -12.49 0.31 -14.29
N VAL A 71 -13.76 0.46 -14.67
CA VAL A 71 -14.18 0.66 -16.08
C VAL A 71 -13.54 1.90 -16.67
N ASP A 72 -13.43 2.97 -15.88
CA ASP A 72 -12.78 4.21 -16.28
C ASP A 72 -12.22 4.97 -15.07
N GLN A 73 -11.50 6.05 -15.34
CA GLN A 73 -11.10 7.02 -14.33
C GLN A 73 -12.30 7.88 -13.92
N LEU A 74 -12.36 8.28 -12.65
CA LEU A 74 -13.35 9.28 -12.24
C LEU A 74 -13.10 10.60 -12.99
N HIS A 75 -14.15 11.38 -13.23
CA HIS A 75 -13.99 12.69 -13.86
C HIS A 75 -13.05 13.58 -12.99
N PRO A 76 -12.16 14.42 -13.55
CA PRO A 76 -11.20 15.20 -12.76
C PRO A 76 -11.82 16.07 -11.65
N LYS A 77 -13.06 16.53 -11.82
CA LYS A 77 -13.81 17.27 -10.78
C LYS A 77 -14.28 16.42 -9.59
N GLN A 78 -14.34 15.10 -9.77
CA GLN A 78 -14.73 14.12 -8.75
C GLN A 78 -13.54 13.39 -8.15
N GLN A 79 -12.37 13.47 -8.81
CA GLN A 79 -11.15 12.88 -8.29
C GLN A 79 -10.65 13.65 -7.08
N HIS A 80 -10.23 12.91 -6.06
CA HIS A 80 -9.39 13.48 -5.01
C HIS A 80 -8.08 13.99 -5.64
N TRP A 81 -7.57 15.13 -5.18
CA TRP A 81 -6.36 15.76 -5.74
C TRP A 81 -5.11 14.87 -5.69
N ALA A 82 -5.09 13.89 -4.79
CA ALA A 82 -4.00 12.90 -4.67
C ALA A 82 -4.10 11.74 -5.69
N CYS A 83 -5.16 11.68 -6.49
CA CYS A 83 -5.34 10.64 -7.50
C CYS A 83 -4.26 10.70 -8.58
N ALA A 84 -3.74 9.52 -8.92
CA ALA A 84 -2.86 9.32 -10.06
C ALA A 84 -3.15 7.94 -10.68
N PRO A 85 -4.39 7.69 -11.14
CA PRO A 85 -4.82 6.36 -11.61
C PRO A 85 -3.92 5.84 -12.73
N ILE A 86 -3.67 4.54 -12.72
CA ILE A 86 -2.85 3.88 -13.74
C ILE A 86 -3.79 3.38 -14.84
N THR A 87 -3.59 3.87 -16.06
CA THR A 87 -4.41 3.49 -17.22
C THR A 87 -4.00 2.13 -17.75
N ALA A 88 -4.95 1.21 -17.88
CA ALA A 88 -4.80 0.00 -18.68
C ALA A 88 -5.34 0.27 -20.10
N VAL A 89 -4.62 -0.20 -21.11
CA VAL A 89 -5.04 -0.07 -22.51
C VAL A 89 -6.14 -1.09 -22.84
N PRO A 90 -7.05 -0.81 -23.79
CA PRO A 90 -8.13 -1.75 -24.12
C PRO A 90 -7.67 -3.14 -24.55
N ASP A 91 -6.49 -3.24 -25.15
CA ASP A 91 -5.81 -4.47 -25.58
C ASP A 91 -4.89 -5.06 -24.50
N ASP A 92 -5.01 -4.61 -23.24
CA ASP A 92 -4.24 -5.17 -22.13
C ASP A 92 -4.50 -6.68 -22.01
N PRO A 93 -3.45 -7.51 -21.91
CA PRO A 93 -3.57 -8.97 -21.96
C PRO A 93 -4.30 -9.57 -20.76
N PHE A 94 -4.58 -8.81 -19.70
CA PHE A 94 -5.37 -9.28 -18.56
C PHE A 94 -6.59 -8.41 -18.37
N TYR A 95 -6.40 -7.10 -18.16
CA TYR A 95 -7.48 -6.17 -17.82
C TYR A 95 -8.43 -5.90 -18.99
N GLY A 96 -7.97 -6.05 -20.24
CA GLY A 96 -8.79 -5.90 -21.43
C GLY A 96 -9.97 -6.87 -21.46
N PHE A 97 -9.78 -8.12 -21.00
CA PHE A 97 -10.84 -9.14 -20.93
C PHE A 97 -11.98 -8.75 -19.98
N PHE A 98 -11.68 -7.95 -18.96
CA PHE A 98 -12.66 -7.49 -17.96
C PHE A 98 -13.22 -6.09 -18.28
N GLY A 99 -12.79 -5.48 -19.39
CA GLY A 99 -13.13 -4.09 -19.72
C GLY A 99 -12.58 -3.08 -18.71
N GLN A 100 -11.57 -3.46 -17.91
CA GLN A 100 -10.98 -2.62 -16.88
C GLN A 100 -9.91 -1.73 -17.51
N LYS A 101 -10.09 -0.40 -17.42
CA LYS A 101 -9.18 0.61 -18.00
C LYS A 101 -8.47 1.44 -16.94
N CYS A 102 -8.86 1.29 -15.67
CA CYS A 102 -8.32 2.05 -14.55
C CYS A 102 -7.91 1.12 -13.41
N LEU A 103 -6.65 1.26 -12.97
CA LEU A 103 -6.14 0.68 -11.73
C LEU A 103 -6.04 1.80 -10.69
N ASN A 104 -6.66 1.58 -9.54
CA ASN A 104 -6.74 2.59 -8.49
C ASN A 104 -5.35 2.87 -7.93
N PHE A 105 -4.91 4.13 -8.01
CA PHE A 105 -3.65 4.57 -7.44
C PHE A 105 -3.78 5.98 -6.86
N VAL A 106 -3.36 6.09 -5.60
CA VAL A 106 -3.40 7.32 -4.80
C VAL A 106 -1.97 7.62 -4.38
N ARG A 107 -1.55 8.88 -4.49
CA ARG A 107 -0.22 9.31 -4.05
C ARG A 107 -0.10 9.18 -2.52
N THR A 108 1.12 8.92 -2.04
CA THR A 108 1.45 8.97 -0.62
C THR A 108 1.44 10.41 -0.10
N GLN A 109 1.25 10.56 1.21
CA GLN A 109 1.35 11.84 1.91
C GLN A 109 2.77 12.42 1.83
N LEU A 110 2.81 13.75 1.89
CA LEU A 110 4.06 14.49 1.87
C LEU A 110 4.48 14.83 3.29
N ALA A 111 5.77 14.68 3.57
CA ALA A 111 6.38 15.19 4.78
C ALA A 111 6.53 16.73 4.67
N PRO A 112 6.12 17.49 5.69
CA PRO A 112 6.40 18.93 5.73
C PRO A 112 7.91 19.15 5.81
N ALA A 113 8.40 20.23 5.20
CA ALA A 113 9.77 20.66 5.41
C ALA A 113 9.94 21.10 6.88
N SER A 114 11.09 20.79 7.48
CA SER A 114 11.38 21.11 8.88
C SER A 114 11.33 22.61 9.20
N ASP A 115 11.60 23.44 8.19
CA ASP A 115 11.57 24.90 8.23
C ASP A 115 10.27 25.49 7.64
N CYS A 116 9.27 24.64 7.36
CA CYS A 116 8.03 25.01 6.66
C CYS A 116 8.24 25.67 5.29
N SER A 117 9.42 25.54 4.69
CA SER A 117 9.69 26.08 3.36
C SER A 117 8.93 25.34 2.27
N VAL A 118 8.61 26.06 1.20
CA VAL A 118 8.05 25.47 -0.01
C VAL A 118 9.20 24.93 -0.86
N GLY A 119 9.16 23.63 -1.16
CA GLY A 119 10.17 22.97 -1.97
C GLY A 119 9.63 21.76 -2.73
N TYR A 120 10.53 20.87 -3.12
CA TYR A 120 10.14 19.60 -3.74
C TYR A 120 9.37 18.73 -2.76
N ALA A 121 8.37 18.01 -3.27
CA ALA A 121 7.64 17.02 -2.50
C ALA A 121 8.59 15.93 -1.97
N LYS A 122 8.53 15.68 -0.66
CA LYS A 122 9.19 14.56 0.03
C LYS A 122 8.09 13.69 0.63
N GLN A 123 8.16 12.38 0.44
CA GLN A 123 7.16 11.45 0.97
C GLN A 123 7.39 11.21 2.46
N MET A 124 6.30 11.04 3.20
CA MET A 124 6.36 10.70 4.61
C MET A 124 6.62 9.20 4.81
N ASN A 125 7.54 8.86 5.72
CA ASN A 125 7.70 7.51 6.23
C ASN A 125 6.87 7.34 7.51
N GLY A 126 6.00 6.34 7.56
CA GLY A 126 5.20 5.98 8.73
C GLY A 126 5.89 5.01 9.69
N ALA A 127 7.06 4.48 9.32
CA ALA A 127 7.90 3.62 10.15
C ALA A 127 9.01 4.43 10.86
N THR A 128 9.59 3.85 11.90
CA THR A 128 10.91 4.30 12.40
C THR A 128 11.97 3.98 11.35
N HIS A 129 13.09 4.72 11.33
CA HIS A 129 14.17 4.44 10.37
C HIS A 129 15.18 3.40 10.88
N TYR A 130 15.05 2.96 12.13
CA TYR A 130 15.90 1.93 12.72
C TYR A 130 15.28 0.54 12.54
N PRO A 131 16.10 -0.51 12.41
CA PRO A 131 15.61 -1.88 12.54
C PRO A 131 15.36 -2.19 14.02
N ASP A 132 14.17 -1.83 14.51
CA ASP A 132 13.77 -1.89 15.92
C ASP A 132 12.47 -2.67 16.17
N LEU A 133 11.98 -3.40 15.16
CA LEU A 133 10.72 -4.14 15.19
C LEU A 133 9.50 -3.23 15.41
N SER A 134 9.54 -1.98 14.93
CA SER A 134 8.44 -1.00 15.01
C SER A 134 7.14 -1.50 14.38
N HIS A 135 7.20 -2.40 13.41
CA HIS A 135 6.02 -3.04 12.84
C HIS A 135 5.37 -4.10 13.75
N LEU A 136 6.03 -4.54 14.83
CA LEU A 136 5.47 -5.40 15.89
C LEU A 136 5.08 -4.58 17.13
N TYR A 137 5.90 -3.60 17.50
CA TYR A 137 5.74 -2.83 18.74
C TYR A 137 4.99 -1.51 18.54
N GLY A 138 4.77 -1.10 17.30
CA GLY A 138 4.20 0.19 16.97
C GLY A 138 5.25 1.31 16.92
N THR A 139 4.92 2.37 16.18
CA THR A 139 5.78 3.54 15.95
C THR A 139 5.44 4.72 16.87
N PHE A 140 4.31 4.63 17.58
CA PHE A 140 3.82 5.64 18.52
C PHE A 140 3.30 4.97 19.81
N PRO A 141 3.34 5.65 20.96
CA PRO A 141 2.89 5.09 22.24
C PRO A 141 1.45 4.54 22.23
N GLU A 142 0.55 5.21 21.50
CA GLU A 142 -0.84 4.80 21.35
C GLU A 142 -0.92 3.42 20.67
N LYS A 143 -0.14 3.23 19.60
CA LYS A 143 -0.07 1.97 18.85
C LYS A 143 0.52 0.85 19.71
N LEU A 144 1.59 1.14 20.45
CA LEU A 144 2.19 0.21 21.40
C LEU A 144 1.18 -0.24 22.47
N SER A 145 0.35 0.68 22.99
CA SER A 145 -0.67 0.35 24.01
C SER A 145 -1.78 -0.57 23.48
N LEU A 146 -2.03 -0.56 22.17
CA LEU A 146 -3.00 -1.47 21.54
C LEU A 146 -2.48 -2.90 21.51
N VAL A 147 -1.18 -3.11 21.33
CA VAL A 147 -0.56 -4.44 21.22
C VAL A 147 0.03 -4.97 22.53
N ARG A 148 0.23 -4.13 23.55
CA ARG A 148 0.80 -4.55 24.85
C ARG A 148 -0.23 -5.19 25.77
N GLY A 149 0.06 -6.39 26.25
CA GLY A 149 -0.72 -7.15 27.23
C GLY A 149 -0.23 -7.01 28.67
N GLU A 150 -0.86 -7.77 29.57
CA GLU A 150 -0.50 -7.83 30.98
C GLU A 150 0.86 -8.48 31.20
N GLY A 151 1.52 -8.17 32.33
CA GLY A 151 2.80 -8.80 32.69
C GLY A 151 3.98 -8.48 31.76
N GLY A 152 3.84 -7.51 30.85
CA GLY A 152 4.86 -7.15 29.86
C GLY A 152 4.82 -7.95 28.57
N PHE A 153 3.83 -8.83 28.39
CA PHE A 153 3.64 -9.59 27.15
C PHE A 153 3.00 -8.75 26.04
N LEU A 154 3.00 -9.27 24.81
CA LEU A 154 2.12 -8.77 23.75
C LEU A 154 0.74 -9.43 23.89
N LYS A 155 -0.31 -8.71 23.50
CA LYS A 155 -1.65 -9.27 23.40
C LYS A 155 -1.65 -10.35 22.33
N THR A 156 -2.35 -11.42 22.60
CA THR A 156 -2.57 -12.53 21.67
C THR A 156 -4.00 -13.03 21.83
N PHE A 157 -4.54 -13.70 20.81
CA PHE A 157 -5.70 -14.56 20.99
C PHE A 157 -5.30 -16.02 20.81
N ASN A 158 -6.08 -16.92 21.40
CA ASN A 158 -5.84 -18.35 21.29
C ASN A 158 -6.67 -18.92 20.13
N ASP A 159 -6.00 -19.52 19.16
CA ASP A 159 -6.60 -20.26 18.05
C ASP A 159 -6.14 -21.71 18.10
N PHE A 160 -7.05 -22.63 18.44
CA PHE A 160 -6.77 -24.07 18.58
C PHE A 160 -5.51 -24.42 19.38
N GLY A 161 -5.26 -23.71 20.50
CA GLY A 161 -4.11 -23.91 21.38
C GLY A 161 -2.86 -23.13 20.99
N ARG A 162 -2.93 -22.27 19.97
CA ARG A 162 -1.81 -21.42 19.51
C ARG A 162 -2.08 -19.97 19.83
N ALA A 163 -1.05 -19.27 20.34
CA ALA A 163 -1.11 -17.83 20.52
C ALA A 163 -0.85 -17.13 19.18
N LEU A 164 -1.82 -16.36 18.70
CA LEU A 164 -1.74 -15.57 17.46
C LEU A 164 -1.86 -14.07 17.76
N PRO A 165 -1.35 -13.20 16.86
CA PRO A 165 -1.52 -11.74 16.99
C PRO A 165 -3.01 -11.35 17.09
N PRO A 166 -3.37 -10.27 17.79
CA PRO A 166 -4.76 -9.91 18.02
C PRO A 166 -5.47 -9.57 16.69
N LEU A 167 -6.73 -9.99 16.54
CA LEU A 167 -7.53 -9.71 15.34
C LEU A 167 -7.91 -8.23 15.24
N THR A 168 -7.89 -7.69 14.03
CA THR A 168 -8.41 -6.33 13.77
C THR A 168 -9.91 -6.33 13.52
N LYS A 169 -10.57 -5.20 13.77
CA LYS A 169 -12.00 -4.97 13.45
C LYS A 169 -12.20 -4.12 12.18
N ARG A 170 -11.12 -3.82 11.45
CA ARG A 170 -11.16 -3.01 10.22
C ARG A 170 -11.99 -3.72 9.15
N ARG A 171 -12.93 -3.00 8.54
CA ARG A 171 -13.87 -3.56 7.54
C ARG A 171 -13.16 -4.09 6.29
N GLU A 172 -12.06 -3.46 5.88
CA GLU A 172 -11.22 -3.93 4.76
C GLU A 172 -10.62 -5.31 5.00
N CYS A 173 -10.55 -5.70 6.28
CA CYS A 173 -9.95 -6.92 6.78
C CYS A 173 -11.00 -7.91 7.27
N VAL A 174 -12.25 -7.83 6.80
CA VAL A 174 -13.29 -8.82 7.11
C VAL A 174 -13.62 -9.56 5.81
N ASN A 175 -13.39 -10.87 5.77
CA ASN A 175 -13.76 -11.68 4.63
C ASN A 175 -15.27 -11.93 4.59
N MET A 176 -15.79 -12.32 3.41
CA MET A 176 -17.21 -12.65 3.21
C MET A 176 -17.74 -13.72 4.18
N ASP A 177 -16.86 -14.60 4.67
CA ASP A 177 -17.20 -15.68 5.63
C ASP A 177 -17.09 -15.26 7.12
N GLY A 178 -16.92 -13.97 7.42
CA GLY A 178 -16.94 -13.43 8.79
C GLY A 178 -15.63 -13.58 9.60
N GLY A 179 -14.60 -14.20 9.03
CA GLY A 179 -13.24 -14.21 9.59
C GLY A 179 -12.47 -12.92 9.26
N SER A 180 -11.63 -12.44 10.18
CA SER A 180 -10.74 -11.30 9.92
C SER A 180 -9.37 -11.77 9.40
N PRO A 181 -9.01 -11.59 8.11
CA PRO A 181 -7.68 -11.91 7.56
C PRO A 181 -6.52 -11.08 8.10
N CYS A 182 -6.77 -9.97 8.79
CA CYS A 182 -5.70 -9.09 9.28
C CYS A 182 -5.57 -9.12 10.81
N PHE A 183 -4.38 -8.78 11.26
CA PHE A 183 -4.06 -8.61 12.67
C PHE A 183 -3.84 -7.13 13.01
N GLU A 184 -4.01 -6.80 14.28
CA GLU A 184 -3.51 -5.56 14.86
C GLU A 184 -1.98 -5.67 14.98
N SER A 185 -1.31 -4.61 14.57
CA SER A 185 0.15 -4.43 14.57
C SER A 185 0.43 -2.97 14.85
#